data_AF-A0A3D4HEC5-F1
#
_entry.id   AF-A0A3D4HEC5-F1
#
_cell.length_a   1.000
_cell.length_b   1.000
_cell.length_c   1.000
_cell.angle_alpha   90.00
_cell.angle_beta   90.00
_cell.angle_gamma   90.00
#
_symmetry.space_group_name_H-M   'P 1'
#
loop_
_entity.id
_entity.type
_entity.pdbx_description
1 polymer ?
#
loop_
_entity_poly.entity_id
_entity_poly.type
_entity_poly.pdbx_seq_one_letter_code
_entity_poly.pdbx_strand_id
1 'polypeptide(L)' 'MSPKDPQFLYMILVLPSLFGLTLMGEGIYKCAHEEWSGLISVFFGLLFIAMVVFAYFFFSSYMANRGV' A
#
# COMPACT_ATOMS: atom_id res chain seq x y z
N MET A 1 -4.38 21.45 -11.67
CA MET A 1 -4.53 20.00 -11.42
C MET A 1 -5.62 19.87 -10.38
N SER A 2 -6.76 19.31 -10.76
CA SER A 2 -7.89 19.12 -9.85
C SER A 2 -7.52 17.99 -8.87
N PRO A 3 -7.79 18.10 -7.56
CA PRO A 3 -7.60 17.00 -6.60
C PRO A 3 -8.43 15.75 -6.91
N LYS A 4 -9.40 15.86 -7.83
CA LYS A 4 -10.22 14.75 -8.35
C LYS A 4 -9.57 14.04 -9.53
N ASP A 5 -8.49 14.60 -10.09
CA ASP A 5 -7.77 13.95 -11.18
C ASP A 5 -7.15 12.65 -10.63
N PRO A 6 -7.41 11.49 -11.27
CA PRO A 6 -6.86 10.19 -10.87
C PRO A 6 -5.34 10.21 -10.63
N GLN A 7 -4.64 11.17 -11.25
CA GLN A 7 -3.23 11.46 -11.03
C GLN A 7 -2.85 11.67 -9.57
N PHE A 8 -3.67 12.31 -8.73
CA PHE A 8 -3.33 12.54 -7.32
C PHE A 8 -3.40 11.23 -6.52
N LEU A 9 -4.41 10.41 -6.79
CA LEU A 9 -4.56 9.05 -6.26
C LEU A 9 -3.38 8.17 -6.67
N TYR A 10 -2.98 8.20 -7.94
CA TYR A 10 -1.82 7.46 -8.42
C TYR A 10 -0.53 7.95 -7.76
N MET A 11 -0.33 9.25 -7.61
CA MET A 11 0.91 9.78 -7.03
C MET A 11 1.04 9.46 -5.52
N ILE A 12 -0.05 9.50 -4.77
CA ILE A 12 -0.05 9.19 -3.33
C ILE A 12 -0.03 7.69 -3.04
N LEU A 13 -0.68 6.87 -3.86
CA LEU A 13 -0.83 5.43 -3.55
C LEU A 13 0.27 4.57 -4.17
N VAL A 14 0.89 4.98 -5.29
CA VAL A 14 1.93 4.18 -5.96
C VAL A 14 3.17 4.03 -5.08
N LEU A 15 3.68 5.11 -4.48
CA LEU A 15 4.87 5.06 -3.62
C LEU A 15 4.68 4.12 -2.41
N PRO A 16 3.60 4.26 -1.61
CA PRO A 16 3.27 3.31 -0.56
C PRO A 16 3.08 1.86 -1.06
N SER A 17 2.48 1.67 -2.24
CA SER A 17 2.31 0.33 -2.83
C SER A 17 3.66 -0.32 -3.12
N LEU A 18 4.57 0.41 -3.76
CA LEU A 18 5.92 -0.08 -4.08
C LEU A 18 6.71 -0.39 -2.81
N PHE A 19 6.59 0.46 -1.78
CA PHE A 19 7.20 0.19 -0.48
C PHE A 19 6.62 -1.08 0.17
N GLY A 20 5.30 -1.23 0.22
CA GLY A 20 4.64 -2.42 0.78
C GLY A 20 5.00 -3.71 0.05
N LEU A 21 5.05 -3.67 -1.29
CA LEU A 21 5.50 -4.79 -2.13
C LEU A 21 6.97 -5.13 -1.90
N THR A 22 7.83 -4.13 -1.72
CA THR A 22 9.26 -4.35 -1.45
C THR A 22 9.48 -5.02 -0.09
N LEU A 23 8.79 -4.56 0.96
CA LEU A 23 8.82 -5.20 2.28
C LEU A 23 8.28 -6.63 2.26
N MET A 24 7.23 -6.87 1.47
CA MET A 24 6.69 -8.22 1.28
C MET A 24 7.71 -9.12 0.57
N GLY A 25 8.35 -8.63 -0.50
CA GLY A 25 9.40 -9.36 -1.21
C GLY A 25 10.61 -9.67 -0.32
N GLU A 26 11.08 -8.69 0.45
CA GLU A 26 12.15 -8.86 1.44
C GLU A 26 11.76 -9.89 2.51
N GLY A 27 10.53 -9.81 3.02
CA GLY A 27 10.01 -10.76 4.00
C GLY A 27 9.95 -12.19 3.47
N ILE A 28 9.46 -12.37 2.24
CA ILE A 28 9.43 -13.69 1.57
C ILE A 28 10.85 -14.22 1.38
N TYR A 29 11.78 -13.36 0.92
CA TYR A 29 13.18 -13.73 0.73
C TYR A 29 13.83 -14.21 2.05
N LYS A 30 13.60 -13.48 3.15
CA LYS A 30 14.10 -13.82 4.49
C LYS A 30 13.47 -15.12 5.03
N CYS A 31 12.16 -15.30 4.86
CA CYS A 31 11.48 -16.55 5.22
C CYS A 31 12.06 -17.76 4.47
N ALA A 32 12.39 -17.60 3.18
CA ALA A 32 12.97 -18.66 2.37
C ALA A 32 14.41 -19.03 2.79
N HIS A 33 15.12 -18.14 3.49
CA HIS A 33 16.46 -18.37 4.04
C HIS A 33 16.43 -18.75 5.53
N GLU A 34 15.29 -19.21 6.05
CA GLU A 34 15.09 -19.61 7.46
C GLU A 34 15.33 -18.49 8.50
N GLU A 35 15.31 -17.23 8.06
CA GLU A 35 15.36 -16.10 8.98
C GLU A 35 13.96 -15.86 9.59
N TRP A 36 13.83 -16.10 10.89
CA TRP A 36 12.59 -15.83 11.64
C TRP A 36 12.13 -14.37 11.56
N SER A 37 13.05 -13.43 11.30
CA SER A 37 12.73 -12.02 11.03
C SER A 37 11.92 -11.80 9.76
N GLY A 38 11.93 -12.75 8.81
CA GLY A 38 11.16 -12.66 7.58
C GLY A 38 9.65 -12.61 7.81
N LEU A 39 9.14 -13.35 8.79
CA LEU A 39 7.72 -13.37 9.15
C LEU A 39 7.21 -11.98 9.57
N ILE A 40 8.04 -11.23 10.30
CA ILE A 40 7.73 -9.87 10.72
C ILE A 40 7.65 -8.95 9.49
N SER A 41 8.63 -9.02 8.59
CA SER A 41 8.62 -8.25 7.34
C SER A 41 7.42 -8.58 6.44
N VAL A 42 7.03 -9.85 6.32
CA VAL A 42 5.84 -10.27 5.56
C VAL A 42 4.57 -9.71 6.21
N PHE A 43 4.44 -9.81 7.53
CA PHE A 43 3.26 -9.31 8.26
C PHE A 43 3.10 -7.79 8.08
N PHE A 44 4.17 -7.02 8.25
CA PHE A 44 4.14 -5.58 8.03
C PHE A 44 3.89 -5.21 6.57
N GLY A 45 4.47 -5.95 5.60
CA GLY A 45 4.20 -5.76 4.18
C GLY A 45 2.72 -5.99 3.84
N LEU A 46 2.11 -7.04 4.38
CA LEU A 46 0.69 -7.36 4.20
C LEU A 46 -0.21 -6.27 4.80
N LEU A 47 0.09 -5.82 6.03
CA LEU A 47 -0.64 -4.71 6.67
C LEU A 47 -0.54 -3.42 5.85
N PHE A 48 0.64 -3.13 5.29
CA PHE A 48 0.87 -1.94 4.50
C PHE A 48 0.04 -1.96 3.20
N ILE A 49 0.02 -3.11 2.50
CA ILE A 49 -0.81 -3.30 1.30
C ILE A 49 -2.30 -3.20 1.66
N ALA A 50 -2.74 -3.80 2.76
CA ALA A 50 -4.13 -3.69 3.22
C ALA A 50 -4.53 -2.23 3.49
N MET A 51 -3.65 -1.43 4.12
CA MET A 51 -3.89 0.00 4.31
C MET A 51 -3.95 0.78 2.99
N VAL A 52 -3.11 0.46 2.01
CA VAL A 52 -3.17 1.09 0.67
C VAL A 52 -4.49 0.79 -0.03
N VAL A 53 -4.95 -0.46 0.03
CA VAL A 53 -6.25 -0.86 -0.54
C VAL A 53 -7.39 -0.13 0.18
N PHE A 54 -7.33 -0.05 1.51
CA PHE A 54 -8.32 0.72 2.28
C PHE A 54 -8.31 2.21 1.91
N ALA A 55 -7.14 2.83 1.80
CA ALA A 55 -6.99 4.22 1.41
C ALA A 55 -7.55 4.47 0.00
N TYR A 56 -7.30 3.56 -0.96
CA TYR A 56 -7.90 3.63 -2.29
C TYR A 56 -9.43 3.67 -2.22
N PHE A 57 -10.06 2.74 -1.49
CA PHE A 57 -11.52 2.72 -1.34
C PHE A 57 -12.04 3.95 -0.60
N PHE A 58 -11.32 4.43 0.41
CA PHE A 58 -11.67 5.65 1.15
C PHE A 58 -11.64 6.86 0.22
N PHE A 59 -10.53 7.12 -0.48
CA PHE A 59 -10.43 8.28 -1.37
C PHE A 59 -11.40 8.16 -2.55
N SER A 60 -11.55 6.98 -3.14
CA SER A 60 -12.47 6.75 -4.26
C SER A 60 -13.93 6.92 -3.85
N SER A 61 -14.34 6.45 -2.68
CA SER A 61 -15.75 6.50 -2.26
C SER A 61 -16.09 7.78 -1.51
N TYR A 62 -15.21 8.25 -0.62
CA TYR A 62 -15.47 9.39 0.27
C TYR A 62 -15.22 10.73 -0.43
N MET A 63 -14.13 10.87 -1.20
CA MET A 63 -13.88 12.13 -1.94
C MET A 63 -14.71 12.25 -3.22
N ALA A 64 -15.14 11.15 -3.83
CA ALA A 64 -16.07 11.23 -4.95
C ALA A 64 -17.49 11.65 -4.51
N ASN A 65 -17.94 11.25 -3.32
CA ASN A 65 -19.28 11.58 -2.82
C ASN A 65 -19.40 13.01 -2.26
N ARG A 66 -18.33 13.58 -1.69
CA ARG A 66 -18.31 15.00 -1.32
C ARG A 66 -17.70 15.82 -2.47
N GLY A 67 -18.55 16.12 -3.44
CA GLY A 67 -18.28 17.17 -4.43
C GLY A 67 -18.20 18.53 -3.76
N VAL A 68 -17.03 18.86 -3.21
CA VAL A 68 -16.57 20.25 -3.07
C VAL A 68 -15.87 20.66 -4.35
#